data_AF-A0A9X2WR65-F1
#
_entry.id   AF-A0A9X2WR65-F1
#
_cell.length_a   1.000
_cell.length_b   1.000
_cell.length_c   1.000
_cell.angle_alpha   90.00
_cell.angle_beta   90.00
_cell.angle_gamma   90.00
#
_symmetry.space_group_name_H-M   'P 1'
#
loop_
_entity.id
_entity.type
_entity.pdbx_description
1 polymer ?
#
loop_
_entity_poly.entity_id
_entity_poly.type
_entity_poly.pdbx_seq_one_letter_code
_entity_poly.pdbx_strand_id
1 'polypeptide(L)'
;MTTPSASPQAEQQTQTHESETSFWWLIILLAVIAAFLLTLYFMNFNGGWGNQGDFGAFGDFLGGVLNPILGFATVGLLIWSLKMQMKELSLSNQQLALTRQELKETKEETALSRQAMEAQVAHLKQDAKLTELQGVLKAQLDIINDLLATQVYSRLTDRGPIGITFDKILNNHNEVRSYQGAIIELLNSEVPNPLINSIKALEIQVIQLGHISLEYSKETNSKLYALPYLVNAISLLSKFYKFQPNESIETLLKEIDTQIKKGVDEF
;
A
#
# COMPACT_ATOMS: atom_id res chain seq x y z
N MET A 1 -14.43 11.92 14.68
CA MET A 1 -15.51 12.92 14.53
C MET A 1 -14.88 14.29 14.64
N THR A 2 -14.38 14.83 13.52
CA THR A 2 -13.86 16.19 13.44
C THR A 2 -15.01 17.11 13.06
N THR A 3 -15.20 18.17 13.84
CA THR A 3 -16.19 19.22 13.60
C THR A 3 -15.96 19.87 12.24
N PRO A 4 -17.02 20.25 11.49
CA PRO A 4 -16.86 20.99 10.25
C PRO A 4 -16.26 22.36 10.56
N SER A 5 -15.10 22.65 9.96
CA SER A 5 -14.53 23.99 9.93
C SER A 5 -15.50 24.92 9.20
N ALA A 6 -15.89 26.03 9.83
CA ALA A 6 -16.80 27.00 9.24
C ALA A 6 -16.19 27.53 7.91
N SER A 7 -16.95 27.40 6.82
CA SER A 7 -16.52 27.80 5.48
C SER A 7 -16.18 29.30 5.43
N PRO A 8 -14.97 29.69 4.98
CA PRO A 8 -14.56 31.09 4.75
C PRO A 8 -15.45 31.84 3.74
N GLN A 9 -16.30 31.12 3.01
CA GLN A 9 -17.18 31.65 1.97
C GLN A 9 -18.31 32.53 2.54
N ALA A 10 -18.74 32.32 3.79
CA ALA A 10 -19.81 33.11 4.39
C ALA A 10 -19.38 34.53 4.75
N GLU A 11 -18.09 34.73 5.10
CA GLU A 11 -17.55 36.05 5.46
C GLU A 11 -17.13 36.87 4.24
N GLN A 12 -16.80 36.23 3.12
CA GLN A 12 -16.39 36.91 1.89
C GLN A 12 -17.56 37.54 1.13
N GLN A 13 -18.77 36.99 1.21
CA GLN A 13 -19.94 37.51 0.48
C GLN A 13 -20.49 38.82 1.05
N THR A 14 -20.22 39.14 2.31
CA THR A 14 -20.76 40.36 2.95
C THR A 14 -19.92 41.61 2.63
N GLN A 15 -18.64 41.46 2.27
CA GLN A 15 -17.73 42.61 2.06
C GLN A 15 -17.71 43.14 0.63
N THR A 16 -18.11 42.36 -0.37
CA THR A 16 -18.10 42.75 -1.79
C THR A 16 -19.25 43.70 -2.17
N HIS A 17 -20.35 43.72 -1.42
CA HIS A 17 -21.50 44.58 -1.74
C HIS A 17 -21.37 46.04 -1.26
N GLU A 18 -20.55 46.33 -0.25
CA GLU A 18 -20.41 47.70 0.26
C GLU A 18 -19.59 48.60 -0.68
N SER A 19 -18.62 48.06 -1.42
CA SER A 19 -17.71 48.86 -2.25
C SER A 19 -18.32 49.42 -3.53
N GLU A 20 -19.25 48.70 -4.16
CA GLU A 20 -19.84 49.16 -5.44
C GLU A 20 -20.73 50.39 -5.27
N THR A 21 -21.45 50.48 -4.16
CA THR A 21 -22.36 51.62 -3.91
C THR A 21 -21.59 52.94 -3.70
N SER A 22 -20.39 52.89 -3.13
CA SER A 22 -19.56 54.07 -2.85
C SER A 22 -19.05 54.77 -4.12
N PHE A 23 -18.85 54.02 -5.22
CA PHE A 23 -18.30 54.58 -6.46
C PHE A 23 -19.36 55.39 -7.23
N TRP A 24 -20.60 54.88 -7.29
CA TRP A 24 -21.72 55.57 -7.94
C TRP A 24 -22.08 56.89 -7.26
N TRP A 25 -22.02 56.95 -5.93
CA TRP A 25 -22.23 58.19 -5.18
C TRP A 25 -21.21 59.28 -5.52
N LEU A 26 -19.95 58.91 -5.77
CA LEU A 26 -18.89 59.85 -6.13
C LEU A 26 -19.10 60.42 -7.55
N ILE A 27 -19.52 59.60 -8.51
CA ILE A 27 -19.86 60.04 -9.87
C ILE A 27 -21.07 60.97 -9.86
N ILE A 28 -22.13 60.62 -9.12
CA ILE A 28 -23.34 61.44 -8.99
C ILE A 28 -23.01 62.78 -8.35
N LEU A 29 -22.21 62.80 -7.27
CA LEU A 29 -21.76 64.03 -6.63
C LEU A 29 -21.03 64.95 -7.61
N LEU A 30 -20.14 64.40 -8.43
CA LEU A 30 -19.36 65.18 -9.40
C LEU A 30 -20.23 65.75 -10.52
N ALA A 31 -21.19 64.97 -11.01
CA ALA A 31 -22.17 65.41 -12.00
C ALA A 31 -23.08 66.53 -11.46
N VAL A 32 -23.50 66.43 -10.18
CA VAL A 32 -24.32 67.45 -9.51
C VAL A 32 -23.53 68.76 -9.34
N ILE A 33 -22.26 68.68 -8.92
CA ILE A 33 -21.38 69.86 -8.82
C ILE A 33 -21.20 70.53 -10.18
N ALA A 34 -20.96 69.74 -11.24
CA ALA A 34 -20.83 70.27 -12.60
C ALA A 34 -22.12 70.95 -13.08
N ALA A 35 -23.29 70.34 -12.85
CA ALA A 35 -24.60 70.89 -13.21
C ALA A 35 -24.94 72.17 -12.43
N PHE A 36 -24.61 72.21 -11.14
CA PHE A 36 -24.80 73.39 -10.29
C PHE A 36 -23.96 74.58 -10.76
N LEU A 37 -22.68 74.35 -11.07
CA LEU A 37 -21.78 75.38 -11.58
C LEU A 37 -22.21 75.90 -12.95
N LEU A 38 -22.71 75.01 -13.81
CA LEU A 38 -23.26 75.37 -15.12
C LEU A 38 -24.54 76.22 -14.98
N THR A 39 -25.39 75.90 -14.01
CA THR A 39 -26.61 76.67 -13.72
C THR A 39 -26.27 78.06 -13.18
N LEU A 40 -25.32 78.19 -12.25
CA LEU A 40 -24.85 79.49 -11.76
C LEU A 40 -24.28 80.37 -12.88
N TYR A 41 -23.55 79.78 -13.83
CA TYR A 41 -23.03 80.48 -15.00
C TYR A 41 -24.15 81.05 -15.87
N PHE A 42 -25.12 80.22 -16.26
CA PHE A 42 -26.26 80.65 -17.10
C PHE A 42 -27.19 81.64 -16.38
N MET A 43 -27.31 81.58 -15.06
CA MET A 43 -28.09 82.56 -14.28
C MET A 43 -27.40 83.94 -14.18
N ASN A 44 -26.07 83.97 -14.14
CA ASN A 44 -25.31 85.22 -14.01
C ASN A 44 -25.08 85.92 -15.37
N PHE A 45 -24.99 85.17 -16.47
CA PHE A 45 -24.91 85.68 -17.85
C PHE A 45 -26.31 85.83 -18.48
N ASN A 46 -27.09 86.82 -18.05
CA ASN A 46 -28.44 87.10 -18.58
C ASN A 46 -28.45 88.04 -19.82
N GLY A 47 -27.52 87.89 -20.77
CA GLY A 47 -27.50 88.72 -21.97
C GLY A 47 -26.53 88.26 -23.06
N GLY A 48 -27.04 87.58 -24.09
CA GLY A 48 -26.30 87.19 -25.29
C GLY A 48 -25.29 86.05 -25.09
N TRP A 49 -24.92 85.37 -26.18
CA TRP A 49 -23.81 84.43 -26.17
C TRP A 49 -22.55 85.26 -25.88
N GLY A 50 -22.01 85.18 -24.66
CA GLY A 50 -20.87 85.98 -24.21
C GLY A 50 -19.66 85.88 -25.15
N ASN A 51 -18.72 86.82 -25.04
CA ASN A 51 -17.51 86.78 -25.86
C ASN A 51 -16.63 85.58 -25.46
N GLN A 52 -15.84 85.06 -26.40
CA GLN A 52 -14.99 83.88 -26.21
C GLN A 52 -14.06 83.96 -24.98
N GLY A 53 -13.66 85.17 -24.55
CA GLY A 53 -12.85 85.39 -23.35
C GLY A 53 -13.58 85.08 -22.02
N ASP A 54 -14.89 85.33 -21.95
CA ASP A 54 -15.68 85.08 -20.73
C ASP A 54 -15.89 83.57 -20.50
N PHE A 55 -16.04 82.81 -21.59
CA PHE A 55 -16.05 81.35 -21.56
C PHE A 55 -14.69 80.77 -21.15
N GLY A 56 -13.58 81.40 -21.57
CA GLY A 56 -12.23 81.03 -21.14
C GLY A 56 -12.03 81.20 -19.64
N ALA A 57 -12.36 82.39 -19.10
CA ALA A 57 -12.21 82.68 -17.67
C ALA A 57 -13.11 81.79 -16.78
N PHE A 58 -14.32 81.44 -17.26
CA PHE A 58 -15.19 80.49 -16.58
C PHE A 58 -14.62 79.07 -16.59
N GLY A 59 -14.12 78.62 -17.74
CA GLY A 59 -13.41 77.35 -17.88
C GLY A 59 -12.20 77.26 -16.95
N ASP A 60 -11.45 78.34 -16.79
CA ASP A 60 -10.29 78.42 -15.90
C ASP A 60 -10.70 78.35 -14.42
N PHE A 61 -11.80 78.99 -14.02
CA PHE A 61 -12.33 78.87 -12.65
C PHE A 61 -12.84 77.45 -12.34
N LEU A 62 -13.62 76.86 -13.25
CA LEU A 62 -14.08 75.47 -13.10
C LEU A 62 -12.92 74.49 -13.06
N GLY A 63 -11.98 74.62 -14.00
CA GLY A 63 -10.78 73.79 -14.07
C GLY A 63 -9.91 73.96 -12.83
N GLY A 64 -9.78 75.20 -12.32
CA GLY A 64 -9.01 75.52 -11.12
C GLY A 64 -9.57 74.92 -9.82
N VAL A 65 -10.89 74.74 -9.71
CA VAL A 65 -11.54 74.14 -8.54
C VAL A 65 -11.74 72.63 -8.70
N LEU A 66 -12.18 72.17 -9.88
CA LEU A 66 -12.47 70.76 -10.12
C LEU A 66 -11.22 69.90 -10.23
N ASN A 67 -10.14 70.38 -10.84
CA ASN A 67 -8.92 69.57 -10.99
C ASN A 67 -8.29 69.17 -9.66
N PRO A 68 -8.12 70.07 -8.67
CA PRO A 68 -7.64 69.66 -7.35
C PRO A 68 -8.56 68.65 -6.65
N ILE A 69 -9.88 68.86 -6.70
CA ILE A 69 -10.88 67.95 -6.08
C ILE A 69 -10.82 66.56 -6.72
N LEU A 70 -10.82 66.50 -8.06
CA LEU A 70 -10.67 65.27 -8.83
C LEU A 70 -9.32 64.59 -8.57
N GLY A 71 -8.24 65.37 -8.46
CA GLY A 71 -6.91 64.88 -8.13
C GLY A 71 -6.88 64.20 -6.77
N PHE A 72 -7.43 64.84 -5.73
CA PHE A 72 -7.53 64.24 -4.39
C PHE A 72 -8.43 63.01 -4.37
N ALA A 73 -9.57 63.02 -5.06
CA ALA A 73 -10.45 61.87 -5.19
C ALA A 73 -9.74 60.69 -5.87
N THR A 74 -8.98 60.95 -6.94
CA THR A 74 -8.20 59.94 -7.66
C THR A 74 -7.14 59.32 -6.75
N VAL A 75 -6.40 60.13 -5.99
CA VAL A 75 -5.41 59.63 -5.02
C VAL A 75 -6.08 58.80 -3.92
N GLY A 76 -7.24 59.24 -3.41
CA GLY A 76 -8.00 58.47 -2.42
C GLY A 76 -8.46 57.11 -2.94
N LEU A 77 -9.00 57.07 -4.17
CA LEU A 77 -9.40 55.82 -4.83
C LEU A 77 -8.22 54.90 -5.10
N LEU A 78 -7.07 55.44 -5.51
CA LEU A 78 -5.84 54.67 -5.71
C LEU A 78 -5.34 54.05 -4.40
N ILE A 79 -5.32 54.82 -3.30
CA ILE A 79 -4.93 54.31 -1.98
C ILE A 79 -5.88 53.21 -1.52
N TRP A 80 -7.20 53.39 -1.72
CA TRP A 80 -8.19 52.38 -1.37
C TRP A 80 -8.02 51.10 -2.20
N SER A 81 -7.81 51.23 -3.52
CA SER A 81 -7.52 50.10 -4.41
C SER A 81 -6.25 49.36 -4.01
N LEU A 82 -5.16 50.08 -3.70
CA LEU A 82 -3.91 49.48 -3.22
C LEU A 82 -4.12 48.72 -1.92
N LYS A 83 -4.88 49.27 -0.97
CA LYS A 83 -5.21 48.57 0.28
C LYS A 83 -5.98 47.27 0.02
N MET A 84 -6.93 47.29 -0.91
CA MET A 84 -7.68 46.09 -1.30
C MET A 84 -6.77 45.04 -1.95
N GLN A 85 -5.94 45.44 -2.91
CA GLN A 85 -4.96 44.55 -3.56
C GLN A 85 -3.97 43.93 -2.56
N MET A 86 -3.50 44.72 -1.58
CA MET A 86 -2.62 44.20 -0.52
C MET A 86 -3.34 43.16 0.35
N LYS A 87 -4.62 43.37 0.67
CA LYS A 87 -5.43 42.40 1.43
C LYS A 87 -5.63 41.11 0.64
N GLU A 88 -5.97 41.20 -0.64
CA GLU A 88 -6.10 40.04 -1.53
C GLU A 88 -4.79 39.26 -1.66
N LEU A 89 -3.66 39.95 -1.80
CA LEU A 89 -2.34 39.31 -1.85
C LEU A 89 -2.01 38.58 -0.53
N SER A 90 -2.34 39.20 0.62
CA SER A 90 -2.17 38.57 1.93
C SER A 90 -3.00 37.29 2.06
N LEU A 91 -4.27 37.34 1.67
CA LEU A 91 -5.16 36.17 1.71
C LEU A 91 -4.69 35.07 0.75
N SER A 92 -4.24 35.44 -0.46
CA SER A 92 -3.67 34.51 -1.43
C SER A 92 -2.43 33.81 -0.90
N ASN A 93 -1.52 34.56 -0.25
CA ASN A 93 -0.34 33.99 0.39
C ASN A 93 -0.70 33.04 1.54
N GLN A 94 -1.70 33.39 2.35
CA GLN A 94 -2.20 32.52 3.43
C GLN A 94 -2.79 31.22 2.87
N GLN A 95 -3.62 31.31 1.83
CA GLN A 95 -4.19 30.14 1.15
C GLN A 95 -3.08 29.25 0.57
N LEU A 96 -2.07 29.83 -0.06
CA LEU A 96 -0.94 29.08 -0.60
C LEU A 96 -0.12 28.39 0.51
N ALA A 97 0.04 29.02 1.66
CA ALA A 97 0.70 28.41 2.82
C ALA A 97 -0.10 27.20 3.35
N LEU A 98 -1.42 27.33 3.47
CA LEU A 98 -2.31 26.22 3.88
C LEU A 98 -2.26 25.07 2.88
N THR A 99 -2.37 25.34 1.57
CA THR A 99 -2.28 24.31 0.54
C THR A 99 -0.92 23.60 0.52
N ARG A 100 0.18 24.32 0.79
CA ARG A 100 1.50 23.69 0.93
C ARG A 100 1.59 22.78 2.14
N GLN A 101 0.96 23.16 3.25
CA GLN A 101 0.89 22.33 4.45
C GLN A 101 0.06 21.07 4.19
N GLU A 102 -1.16 21.20 3.64
CA GLU A 102 -2.02 20.06 3.27
C GLU A 102 -1.31 19.11 2.30
N LEU A 103 -0.59 19.64 1.31
CA LEU A 103 0.19 18.82 0.36
C LEU A 103 1.33 18.06 1.07
N LYS A 104 1.96 18.68 2.07
CA LYS A 104 3.00 18.02 2.86
C LYS A 104 2.41 16.89 3.68
N GLU A 105 1.32 17.14 4.39
CA GLU A 105 0.59 16.13 5.19
C GLU A 105 0.11 14.98 4.28
N THR A 106 -0.48 15.29 3.13
CA THR A 106 -0.91 14.29 2.14
C THR A 106 0.25 13.43 1.64
N LYS A 107 1.44 14.02 1.42
CA LYS A 107 2.64 13.27 1.01
C LYS A 107 3.12 12.33 2.11
N GLU A 108 3.09 12.78 3.36
CA GLU A 108 3.45 11.96 4.52
C GLU A 108 2.46 10.79 4.69
N GLU A 109 1.16 11.05 4.63
CA GLU A 109 0.12 10.01 4.67
C GLU A 109 0.25 9.01 3.50
N THR A 110 0.52 9.51 2.30
CA THR A 110 0.74 8.65 1.11
C THR A 110 2.01 7.80 1.27
N ALA A 111 3.06 8.32 1.90
CA ALA A 111 4.27 7.57 2.18
C ALA A 111 4.01 6.46 3.20
N LEU A 112 3.31 6.76 4.30
CA LEU A 112 2.91 5.77 5.31
C LEU A 112 1.99 4.69 4.71
N SER A 113 1.03 5.09 3.87
CA SER A 113 0.12 4.17 3.17
C SER A 113 0.88 3.24 2.23
N ARG A 114 1.85 3.75 1.45
CA ARG A 114 2.72 2.92 0.60
C ARG A 114 3.53 1.92 1.43
N GLN A 115 4.12 2.37 2.54
CA GLN A 115 4.88 1.48 3.44
C GLN A 115 4.00 0.36 4.02
N ALA A 116 2.78 0.69 4.47
CA ALA A 116 1.84 -0.31 4.96
C ALA A 116 1.42 -1.30 3.86
N MET A 117 1.21 -0.81 2.63
CA MET A 117 0.86 -1.64 1.48
C MET A 117 2.02 -2.56 1.08
N GLU A 118 3.26 -2.08 1.08
CA GLU A 118 4.45 -2.90 0.84
C GLU A 118 4.60 -4.01 1.89
N ALA A 119 4.41 -3.69 3.16
CA ALA A 119 4.43 -4.68 4.25
C ALA A 119 3.31 -5.71 4.09
N GLN A 120 2.10 -5.29 3.70
CA GLN A 120 0.97 -6.19 3.43
C GLN A 120 1.25 -7.12 2.24
N VAL A 121 1.82 -6.60 1.15
CA VAL A 121 2.22 -7.42 -0.02
C VAL A 121 3.29 -8.44 0.37
N ALA A 122 4.26 -8.06 1.20
CA ALA A 122 5.27 -8.99 1.71
C ALA A 122 4.65 -10.12 2.54
N HIS A 123 3.73 -9.78 3.45
CA HIS A 123 2.98 -10.75 4.24
C HIS A 123 2.17 -11.72 3.36
N LEU A 124 1.43 -11.21 2.37
CA LEU A 124 0.65 -12.04 1.45
C LEU A 124 1.52 -13.00 0.63
N LYS A 125 2.72 -12.57 0.21
CA LYS A 125 3.66 -13.44 -0.49
C LYS A 125 4.18 -14.56 0.42
N GLN A 126 4.49 -14.25 1.68
CA GLN A 126 4.91 -15.25 2.66
C GLN A 126 3.79 -16.27 2.92
N ASP A 127 2.56 -15.81 3.15
CA ASP A 127 1.41 -16.68 3.36
C ASP A 127 1.13 -17.60 2.16
N ALA A 128 1.21 -17.05 0.94
CA ALA A 128 1.05 -17.81 -0.29
C ALA A 128 2.11 -18.91 -0.40
N LYS A 129 3.39 -18.58 -0.12
CA LYS A 129 4.49 -19.55 -0.12
C LYS A 129 4.28 -20.66 0.91
N LEU A 130 3.89 -20.31 2.15
CA LEU A 130 3.59 -21.30 3.19
C LEU A 130 2.43 -22.22 2.80
N THR A 131 1.38 -21.66 2.20
CA THR A 131 0.22 -22.42 1.71
C THR A 131 0.62 -23.39 0.59
N GLU A 132 1.44 -22.93 -0.35
CA GLU A 132 1.99 -23.78 -1.42
C GLU A 132 2.82 -24.92 -0.85
N LEU A 133 3.75 -24.63 0.07
CA LEU A 133 4.58 -25.63 0.74
C LEU A 133 3.74 -26.66 1.50
N GLN A 134 2.69 -26.24 2.21
CA GLN A 134 1.76 -27.16 2.87
C GLN A 134 1.02 -28.05 1.88
N GLY A 135 0.60 -27.49 0.74
CA GLY A 135 -0.03 -28.24 -0.35
C GLY A 135 0.91 -29.31 -0.92
N VAL A 136 2.17 -28.94 -1.18
CA VAL A 136 3.20 -29.85 -1.67
C VAL A 136 3.52 -30.93 -0.64
N LEU A 137 3.69 -30.58 0.64
CA LEU A 137 3.93 -31.54 1.73
C LEU A 137 2.82 -32.59 1.82
N LYS A 138 1.56 -32.15 1.71
CA LYS A 138 0.42 -33.05 1.71
C LYS A 138 0.43 -33.98 0.50
N ALA A 139 0.58 -33.43 -0.71
CA ALA A 139 0.64 -34.23 -1.93
C ALA A 139 1.77 -35.25 -1.90
N GLN A 140 2.92 -34.88 -1.35
CA GLN A 140 4.06 -35.76 -1.20
C GLN A 140 3.81 -36.91 -0.22
N LEU A 141 3.18 -36.63 0.92
CA LEU A 141 2.74 -37.68 1.85
C LEU A 141 1.75 -38.64 1.19
N ASP A 142 0.82 -38.14 0.37
CA ASP A 142 -0.13 -38.97 -0.36
C ASP A 142 0.58 -39.87 -1.39
N ILE A 143 1.55 -39.33 -2.15
CA ILE A 143 2.38 -40.11 -3.09
C ILE A 143 3.17 -41.20 -2.36
N ILE A 144 3.82 -40.85 -1.25
CA ILE A 144 4.57 -41.81 -0.43
C ILE A 144 3.64 -42.95 -0.01
N ASN A 145 2.48 -42.61 0.57
CA ASN A 145 1.51 -43.60 1.04
C ASN A 145 1.00 -44.52 -0.09
N ASP A 146 0.72 -43.98 -1.28
CA ASP A 146 0.30 -44.80 -2.43
C ASP A 146 1.40 -45.73 -2.93
N LEU A 147 2.64 -45.23 -3.11
CA LEU A 147 3.77 -46.07 -3.53
C LEU A 147 3.96 -47.26 -2.58
N LEU A 148 3.81 -47.02 -1.27
CA LEU A 148 3.95 -48.05 -0.27
C LEU A 148 2.85 -49.09 -0.30
N ALA A 149 1.59 -48.65 -0.33
CA ALA A 149 0.44 -49.55 -0.31
C ALA A 149 0.36 -50.37 -1.61
N THR A 150 0.53 -49.68 -2.74
CA THR A 150 0.20 -50.23 -4.07
C THR A 150 1.39 -50.93 -4.73
N GLN A 151 2.62 -50.46 -4.51
CA GLN A 151 3.81 -50.97 -5.22
C GLN A 151 4.74 -51.80 -4.34
N VAL A 152 4.87 -51.47 -3.06
CA VAL A 152 5.80 -52.17 -2.16
C VAL A 152 5.08 -53.29 -1.40
N TYR A 153 4.03 -52.97 -0.63
CA TYR A 153 3.38 -53.94 0.24
C TYR A 153 2.65 -55.04 -0.53
N SER A 154 1.84 -54.67 -1.54
CA SER A 154 1.10 -55.62 -2.37
C SER A 154 1.99 -56.65 -3.08
N ARG A 155 3.28 -56.34 -3.28
CA ARG A 155 4.27 -57.23 -3.91
C ARG A 155 5.06 -58.05 -2.91
N LEU A 156 5.08 -57.65 -1.64
CA LEU A 156 5.71 -58.40 -0.55
C LEU A 156 4.74 -59.40 0.10
N THR A 157 3.43 -59.19 -0.04
CA THR A 157 2.41 -60.08 0.54
C THR A 157 1.37 -60.46 -0.51
N ASP A 158 1.01 -61.75 -0.61
CA ASP A 158 -0.10 -62.26 -1.46
C ASP A 158 -1.50 -61.76 -1.05
N ARG A 159 -1.58 -60.82 -0.10
CA ARG A 159 -2.81 -60.20 0.38
C ARG A 159 -2.86 -58.75 -0.13
N GLY A 160 -3.87 -58.43 -0.94
CA GLY A 160 -4.05 -57.12 -1.56
C GLY A 160 -4.16 -55.94 -0.56
N PRO A 161 -4.20 -54.70 -1.07
CA PRO A 161 -4.04 -53.50 -0.24
C PRO A 161 -5.26 -53.26 0.65
N ILE A 162 -5.14 -53.47 1.96
CA ILE A 162 -6.17 -53.10 2.94
C ILE A 162 -5.59 -52.10 3.93
N GLY A 163 -5.83 -50.80 3.71
CA GLY A 163 -5.77 -49.77 4.76
C GLY A 163 -4.48 -49.65 5.56
N ILE A 164 -3.32 -49.81 4.92
CA ILE A 164 -2.01 -49.78 5.58
C ILE A 164 -1.39 -48.40 5.39
N THR A 165 -1.15 -47.70 6.51
CA THR A 165 -0.39 -46.44 6.52
C THR A 165 1.10 -46.71 6.46
N PHE A 166 1.92 -45.77 5.96
CA PHE A 166 3.37 -45.92 5.89
C PHE A 166 4.00 -46.33 7.23
N ASP A 167 3.52 -45.72 8.31
CA ASP A 167 3.93 -46.06 9.67
C ASP A 167 3.73 -47.55 9.98
N LYS A 168 2.60 -48.15 9.57
CA LYS A 168 2.32 -49.57 9.81
C LYS A 168 3.26 -50.48 9.01
N ILE A 169 3.59 -50.14 7.76
CA ILE A 169 4.49 -50.98 6.92
C ILE A 169 5.90 -51.02 7.52
N LEU A 170 6.42 -49.87 7.93
CA LEU A 170 7.75 -49.82 8.53
C LEU A 170 7.79 -50.31 9.98
N ASN A 171 6.66 -50.28 10.70
CA ASN A 171 6.56 -50.77 12.08
C ASN A 171 6.19 -52.27 12.18
N ASN A 172 5.66 -52.92 11.13
CA ASN A 172 5.37 -54.36 11.12
C ASN A 172 6.65 -55.17 10.85
N HIS A 173 7.48 -55.20 11.89
CA HIS A 173 8.89 -55.58 11.86
C HIS A 173 9.18 -57.05 11.51
N ASN A 174 8.18 -57.94 11.52
CA ASN A 174 8.41 -59.38 11.41
C ASN A 174 8.36 -59.89 9.95
N GLU A 175 7.39 -59.44 9.14
CA GLU A 175 7.28 -59.85 7.73
C GLU A 175 8.31 -59.14 6.85
N VAL A 176 8.55 -57.84 7.06
CA VAL A 176 9.54 -57.10 6.27
C VAL A 176 10.98 -57.57 6.57
N ARG A 177 11.28 -57.99 7.81
CA ARG A 177 12.60 -58.55 8.16
C ARG A 177 12.92 -59.84 7.44
N SER A 178 11.94 -60.73 7.26
CA SER A 178 12.18 -62.00 6.55
C SER A 178 12.55 -61.78 5.08
N TYR A 179 12.10 -60.68 4.48
CA TYR A 179 12.43 -60.31 3.10
C TYR A 179 13.58 -59.31 2.98
N GLN A 180 14.00 -58.65 4.06
CA GLN A 180 15.05 -57.61 4.03
C GLN A 180 16.33 -58.10 3.35
N GLY A 181 16.82 -59.29 3.70
CA GLY A 181 18.04 -59.86 3.10
C GLY A 181 17.91 -60.05 1.58
N ALA A 182 16.80 -60.64 1.13
CA ALA A 182 16.52 -60.87 -0.28
C ALA A 182 16.32 -59.56 -1.07
N ILE A 183 15.69 -58.55 -0.45
CA ILE A 183 15.50 -57.24 -1.08
C ILE A 183 16.84 -56.50 -1.20
N ILE A 184 17.70 -56.56 -0.19
CA ILE A 184 19.05 -55.95 -0.25
C ILE A 184 19.90 -56.62 -1.33
N GLU A 185 19.83 -57.95 -1.43
CA GLU A 185 20.53 -58.70 -2.49
C GLU A 185 20.01 -58.31 -3.88
N LEU A 186 18.69 -58.18 -4.03
CA LEU A 186 18.07 -57.66 -5.25
C LEU A 186 18.51 -56.21 -5.55
N LEU A 187 18.51 -55.31 -4.57
CA LEU A 187 18.93 -53.91 -4.73
C LEU A 187 20.36 -53.77 -5.26
N ASN A 188 21.23 -54.71 -4.91
CA ASN A 188 22.62 -54.78 -5.38
C ASN A 188 22.78 -55.51 -6.73
N SER A 189 21.70 -56.11 -7.26
CA SER A 189 21.71 -56.77 -8.56
C SER A 189 21.50 -55.76 -9.70
N GLU A 190 22.15 -56.00 -10.84
CA GLU A 190 21.95 -55.19 -12.05
C GLU A 190 20.65 -55.52 -12.80
N VAL A 191 19.87 -56.47 -12.30
CA VAL A 191 18.65 -56.94 -12.95
C VAL A 191 17.50 -55.96 -12.68
N PRO A 192 16.84 -55.41 -13.73
CA PRO A 192 15.68 -54.55 -13.55
C PRO A 192 14.57 -55.29 -12.80
N ASN A 193 14.22 -54.81 -11.62
CA ASN A 193 13.13 -55.36 -10.81
C ASN A 193 12.12 -54.25 -10.47
N PRO A 194 10.82 -54.43 -10.80
CA PRO A 194 9.78 -53.45 -10.47
C PRO A 194 9.72 -53.06 -8.98
N LEU A 195 10.01 -53.99 -8.06
CA LEU A 195 10.07 -53.73 -6.63
C LEU A 195 11.24 -52.79 -6.28
N ILE A 196 12.43 -53.05 -6.84
CA ILE A 196 13.61 -52.18 -6.67
C ILE A 196 13.30 -50.76 -7.17
N ASN A 197 12.68 -50.63 -8.33
CA ASN A 197 12.31 -49.32 -8.87
C ASN A 197 11.34 -48.57 -7.95
N SER A 198 10.41 -49.30 -7.30
CA SER A 198 9.45 -48.73 -6.37
C SER A 198 10.14 -48.28 -5.06
N ILE A 199 11.12 -49.05 -4.57
CA ILE A 199 11.94 -48.68 -3.41
C ILE A 199 12.80 -47.46 -3.69
N LYS A 200 13.47 -47.39 -4.86
CA LYS A 200 14.24 -46.21 -5.29
C LYS A 200 13.34 -44.98 -5.46
N ALA A 201 12.14 -45.15 -6.01
CA ALA A 201 11.17 -44.06 -6.11
C ALA A 201 10.75 -43.56 -4.71
N LEU A 202 10.50 -44.49 -3.78
CA LEU A 202 10.17 -44.17 -2.40
C LEU A 202 11.32 -43.42 -1.69
N GLU A 203 12.57 -43.86 -1.90
CA GLU A 203 13.76 -43.17 -1.38
C GLU A 203 13.78 -41.70 -1.81
N ILE A 204 13.60 -41.44 -3.11
CA ILE A 204 13.57 -40.09 -3.67
C ILE A 204 12.45 -39.27 -3.01
N GLN A 205 11.25 -39.84 -2.88
CA GLN A 205 10.11 -39.12 -2.28
C GLN A 205 10.32 -38.80 -0.80
N VAL A 206 10.90 -39.71 -0.02
CA VAL A 206 11.20 -39.49 1.40
C VAL A 206 12.30 -38.44 1.58
N ILE A 207 13.33 -38.44 0.73
CA ILE A 207 14.37 -37.39 0.71
C ILE A 207 13.75 -36.02 0.41
N GLN A 208 12.91 -35.95 -0.63
CA GLN A 208 12.24 -34.70 -1.00
C GLN A 208 11.32 -34.19 0.12
N LEU A 209 10.60 -35.07 0.83
CA LEU A 209 9.81 -34.70 2.01
C LEU A 209 10.67 -34.04 3.09
N GLY A 210 11.88 -34.58 3.33
CA GLY A 210 12.84 -33.97 4.24
C GLY A 210 13.22 -32.55 3.84
N HIS A 211 13.57 -32.34 2.57
CA HIS A 211 13.91 -31.01 2.06
C HIS A 211 12.76 -30.01 2.15
N ILE A 212 11.55 -30.41 1.77
CA ILE A 212 10.39 -29.52 1.79
C ILE A 212 9.99 -29.20 3.23
N SER A 213 10.11 -30.15 4.15
CA SER A 213 9.86 -29.92 5.58
C SER A 213 10.86 -28.93 6.20
N LEU A 214 12.14 -29.02 5.81
CA LEU A 214 13.16 -28.05 6.20
C LEU A 214 12.90 -26.67 5.59
N GLU A 215 12.50 -26.61 4.33
CA GLU A 215 12.16 -25.35 3.67
C GLU A 215 10.97 -24.67 4.34
N TYR A 216 9.91 -25.43 4.63
CA TYR A 216 8.77 -24.94 5.42
C TYR A 216 9.22 -24.42 6.79
N SER A 217 10.13 -25.13 7.46
CA SER A 217 10.69 -24.70 8.76
C SER A 217 11.46 -23.39 8.70
N LYS A 218 12.08 -23.04 7.56
CA LYS A 218 12.81 -21.78 7.39
C LYS A 218 11.87 -20.60 7.10
N GLU A 219 10.76 -20.88 6.43
CA GLU A 219 9.79 -19.87 5.99
C GLU A 219 8.75 -19.53 7.05
N THR A 220 8.41 -20.48 7.93
CA THR A 220 7.45 -20.23 9.00
C THR A 220 8.03 -19.30 10.07
N ASN A 221 7.23 -18.34 10.51
CA ASN A 221 7.59 -17.44 11.62
C ASN A 221 7.57 -18.14 12.98
N SER A 222 6.97 -19.34 13.08
CA SER A 222 6.89 -20.11 14.32
C SER A 222 7.39 -21.53 14.10
N LYS A 223 8.38 -21.92 14.89
CA LYS A 223 8.96 -23.27 14.88
C LYS A 223 7.95 -24.34 15.29
N LEU A 224 6.91 -23.98 16.06
CA LEU A 224 5.85 -24.90 16.45
C LEU A 224 5.08 -25.44 15.24
N TYR A 225 4.77 -24.59 14.25
CA TYR A 225 4.05 -25.03 13.06
C TYR A 225 4.90 -25.93 12.15
N ALA A 226 6.24 -25.80 12.20
CA ALA A 226 7.15 -26.69 11.47
C ALA A 226 7.22 -28.09 12.07
N LEU A 227 7.05 -28.20 13.40
CA LEU A 227 7.35 -29.40 14.16
C LEU A 227 6.63 -30.66 13.64
N PRO A 228 5.32 -30.66 13.31
CA PRO A 228 4.65 -31.85 12.79
C PRO A 228 5.25 -32.37 11.47
N TYR A 229 5.67 -31.45 10.58
CA TYR A 229 6.28 -31.80 9.30
C TYR A 229 7.70 -32.35 9.48
N LEU A 230 8.51 -31.69 10.33
CA LEU A 230 9.86 -32.14 10.67
C LEU A 230 9.85 -33.51 11.37
N VAL A 231 8.95 -33.71 12.34
CA VAL A 231 8.82 -34.97 13.08
C VAL A 231 8.34 -36.11 12.16
N ASN A 232 7.43 -35.82 11.24
CA ASN A 232 7.02 -36.81 10.25
C ASN A 232 8.21 -37.17 9.34
N ALA A 233 8.89 -36.17 8.76
CA ALA A 233 10.04 -36.38 7.88
C ALA A 233 11.16 -37.17 8.57
N ILE A 234 11.55 -36.82 9.81
CA ILE A 234 12.63 -37.53 10.53
C ILE A 234 12.23 -38.97 10.85
N SER A 235 10.96 -39.22 11.18
CA SER A 235 10.43 -40.57 11.41
C SER A 235 10.62 -41.43 10.15
N LEU A 236 10.19 -40.93 8.99
CA LEU A 236 10.27 -41.68 7.72
C LEU A 236 11.71 -41.88 7.25
N LEU A 237 12.51 -40.81 7.26
CA LEU A 237 13.92 -40.86 6.90
C LEU A 237 14.69 -41.84 7.79
N SER A 238 14.44 -41.86 9.10
CA SER A 238 15.17 -42.73 10.04
C SER A 238 14.87 -44.21 9.79
N LYS A 239 13.63 -44.52 9.44
CA LYS A 239 13.21 -45.89 9.11
C LYS A 239 13.76 -46.32 7.76
N PHE A 240 13.79 -45.43 6.77
CA PHE A 240 14.39 -45.70 5.47
C PHE A 240 15.92 -45.87 5.57
N TYR A 241 16.61 -45.04 6.35
CA TYR A 241 18.05 -45.16 6.59
C TYR A 241 18.44 -46.51 7.20
N LYS A 242 17.64 -47.02 8.15
CA LYS A 242 17.83 -48.36 8.74
C LYS A 242 17.65 -49.48 7.72
N PHE A 243 16.81 -49.27 6.71
CA PHE A 243 16.55 -50.21 5.64
C PHE A 243 17.65 -50.18 4.57
N GLN A 244 18.03 -48.98 4.14
CA GLN A 244 19.08 -48.73 3.17
C GLN A 244 19.85 -47.45 3.56
N PRO A 245 21.06 -47.59 4.14
CA PRO A 245 21.86 -46.44 4.53
C PRO A 245 22.24 -45.59 3.31
N ASN A 246 22.05 -44.28 3.42
CA ASN A 246 22.38 -43.29 2.40
C ASN A 246 22.92 -42.02 3.08
N GLU A 247 24.05 -41.50 2.59
CA GLU A 247 24.70 -40.29 3.10
C GLU A 247 23.79 -39.05 3.04
N SER A 248 22.97 -38.93 1.99
CA SER A 248 22.00 -37.84 1.83
C SER A 248 20.94 -37.88 2.93
N ILE A 249 20.45 -39.09 3.24
CA ILE A 249 19.47 -39.30 4.32
C ILE A 249 20.10 -39.00 5.68
N GLU A 250 21.34 -39.45 5.91
CA GLU A 250 22.06 -39.17 7.16
C GLU A 250 22.24 -37.66 7.40
N THR A 251 22.59 -36.93 6.34
CA THR A 251 22.76 -35.47 6.39
C THR A 251 21.43 -34.79 6.72
N LEU A 252 20.35 -35.18 6.05
CA LEU A 252 19.01 -34.66 6.32
C LEU A 252 18.54 -34.96 7.75
N LEU A 253 18.80 -36.16 8.27
CA LEU A 253 18.46 -36.54 9.64
C LEU A 253 19.12 -35.61 10.66
N LYS A 254 20.41 -35.31 10.49
CA LYS A 254 21.14 -34.39 11.39
C LYS A 254 20.58 -32.97 11.34
N GLU A 255 20.28 -32.47 10.14
CA GLU A 255 19.73 -31.13 9.96
C GLU A 255 18.31 -31.02 10.57
N ILE A 256 17.43 -31.98 10.29
CA ILE A 256 16.07 -32.00 10.83
C ILE A 256 16.09 -32.13 12.35
N ASP A 257 16.92 -33.02 12.91
CA ASP A 257 17.06 -33.16 14.37
C ASP A 257 17.51 -31.84 15.03
N THR A 258 18.43 -31.13 14.39
CA THR A 258 18.88 -29.81 14.85
C THR A 258 17.75 -28.79 14.84
N GLN A 259 16.92 -28.75 13.79
CA GLN A 259 15.78 -27.82 13.71
C GLN A 259 14.68 -28.19 14.72
N ILE A 260 14.43 -29.49 14.94
CA ILE A 260 13.48 -29.96 15.96
C ILE A 260 13.92 -29.49 17.35
N LYS A 261 15.19 -29.72 17.73
CA LYS A 261 15.73 -29.27 19.02
C LYS A 261 15.58 -27.77 19.23
N LYS A 262 15.95 -26.98 18.22
CA LYS A 262 15.75 -25.52 18.21
C LYS A 262 14.29 -25.09 18.39
N GLY A 263 13.33 -25.91 17.97
CA GLY A 263 11.89 -25.64 18.13
C GLY A 263 11.33 -26.07 19.47
N VAL A 264 11.93 -27.09 20.09
CA VAL A 264 11.57 -27.55 21.44
C VAL A 264 12.12 -26.60 22.51
N ASP A 265 13.32 -26.05 22.32
CA ASP A 265 13.97 -25.13 23.28
C ASP A 265 13.30 -23.73 23.36
N GLU A 266 12.37 -23.40 22.46
CA GLU A 266 11.57 -22.17 22.53
C GLU A 266 10.35 -22.28 23.47
N PHE A 267 10.18 -23.42 24.14
CA PHE A 267 9.17 -23.70 25.17
C PHE A 267 9.81 -23.90 26.55
#